data_AF-A0A962T0L9-F1
#
_entry.id   AF-A0A962T0L9-F1
#
_cell.length_a   1.000
_cell.length_b   1.000
_cell.length_c   1.000
_cell.angle_alpha   90.00
_cell.angle_beta   90.00
_cell.angle_gamma   90.00
#
_symmetry.space_group_name_H-M   'P 1'
#
loop_
_entity.id
_entity.type
_entity.pdbx_description
1 polymer ?
#
loop_
_entity_poly.entity_id
_entity_poly.type
_entity_poly.pdbx_seq_one_letter_code
_entity_poly.pdbx_strand_id
1 'polypeptide(L)'
;VFGIGYAPPGWDALSQILRQAGATPEQLMSAGLASRDERNRLRDRFRDRIIFPIRNPRGRTIAFGGRTLDADVNPKYLNSPETPLFHKRLELYGLHEARTRTQRLQRLVVVEGYMDVVALAQHDISYAVATLGTATSAEHIERLFRVVADLVFCFDGDPAGRTAAWRALEVALPFLRDGRQIGFLFLPEGEDPDSLVRREGSTNFERRLENATPLADYLFTELRARAHPDTLAGRARLAELARPLLEKLPEGHFRDLMSARLQQEAQLVNTRLRPPAPTPQPADNNNAQLARTPLRKAIALLLYRPELAQQAMLDDDPVLRNSQEPGIKLLAELAATLRAHPELTAAALLERYRDTREGAILERLAQWRLEAETPEEEYQFETEFVDILDYLRRRADPVKQWLETLLQRGMPSPLSREERAEALRNFGQFRKVQ
;
A
#
# COMPACT_ATOMS: atom_id res chain seq x y z
N VAL A 1 23.44 -7.97 -15.95
CA VAL A 1 23.17 -7.20 -14.70
C VAL A 1 21.71 -7.33 -14.28
N PHE A 2 20.78 -6.76 -15.05
CA PHE A 2 19.34 -6.72 -14.74
C PHE A 2 18.51 -7.89 -15.29
N GLY A 3 19.11 -8.78 -16.11
CA GLY A 3 18.38 -9.91 -16.70
C GLY A 3 17.34 -9.49 -17.75
N ILE A 4 17.58 -8.36 -18.44
CA ILE A 4 16.69 -7.86 -19.48
C ILE A 4 16.48 -8.94 -20.55
N GLY A 5 15.23 -9.14 -20.94
CA GLY A 5 14.82 -10.10 -21.96
C GLY A 5 13.86 -9.49 -22.97
N TYR A 6 13.25 -10.35 -23.79
CA TYR A 6 12.25 -9.96 -24.79
C TYR A 6 11.10 -10.96 -24.80
N ALA A 7 9.87 -10.46 -24.74
CA ALA A 7 8.68 -11.24 -25.00
C ALA A 7 8.34 -11.09 -26.49
N PRO A 8 8.39 -12.18 -27.28
CA PRO A 8 8.10 -12.11 -28.71
C PRO A 8 6.64 -11.69 -28.97
N PRO A 9 6.33 -11.26 -30.21
CA PRO A 9 4.94 -11.08 -30.62
C PRO A 9 4.19 -12.43 -30.60
N GLY A 10 2.86 -12.35 -30.68
CA GLY A 10 1.99 -13.51 -30.58
C GLY A 10 1.20 -13.52 -29.27
N TRP A 11 0.20 -14.39 -29.20
CA TRP A 11 -0.83 -14.30 -28.17
C TRP A 11 -0.65 -15.26 -27.00
N ASP A 12 0.10 -16.34 -27.17
CA ASP A 12 0.18 -17.46 -26.23
C ASP A 12 1.52 -18.21 -26.25
N ALA A 13 2.58 -17.61 -26.83
CA ALA A 13 3.90 -18.23 -26.96
C ALA A 13 4.49 -18.67 -25.61
N LEU A 14 4.48 -17.79 -24.60
CA LEU A 14 4.94 -18.10 -23.25
C LEU A 14 4.03 -19.13 -22.59
N SER A 15 2.71 -18.95 -22.68
CA SER A 15 1.74 -19.87 -22.11
C SER A 15 1.88 -21.28 -22.67
N GLN A 16 2.12 -21.44 -23.97
CA GLN A 16 2.34 -22.75 -24.59
C GLN A 16 3.59 -23.43 -24.03
N ILE A 17 4.73 -22.74 -23.99
CA ILE A 17 6.00 -23.26 -23.46
C ILE A 17 5.85 -23.69 -22.00
N LEU A 18 5.27 -22.84 -21.16
CA LEU A 18 5.13 -23.13 -19.73
C LEU A 18 4.12 -24.25 -19.46
N ARG A 19 3.05 -24.35 -20.26
CA ARG A 19 2.10 -25.47 -20.17
C ARG A 19 2.73 -26.80 -20.59
N GLN A 20 3.59 -26.80 -21.60
CA GLN A 20 4.39 -27.99 -21.95
C GLN A 20 5.34 -28.40 -20.82
N ALA A 21 5.83 -27.43 -20.04
CA ALA A 21 6.62 -27.66 -18.83
C ALA A 21 5.79 -27.99 -17.57
N GLY A 22 4.47 -28.16 -17.70
CA GLY A 22 3.59 -28.61 -16.62
C GLY A 22 2.88 -27.50 -15.83
N ALA A 23 3.02 -26.22 -16.21
CA ALA A 23 2.27 -25.14 -15.58
C ALA A 23 0.78 -25.17 -15.95
N THR A 24 -0.11 -24.91 -14.98
CA THR A 24 -1.54 -24.77 -15.26
C THR A 24 -1.91 -23.35 -15.68
N PRO A 25 -2.99 -23.14 -16.46
CA PRO A 25 -3.50 -21.80 -16.75
C PRO A 25 -3.72 -20.94 -15.49
N GLU A 26 -4.18 -21.54 -14.41
CA GLU A 26 -4.45 -20.88 -13.12
C GLU A 26 -3.15 -20.39 -12.48
N GLN A 27 -2.07 -21.18 -12.56
CA GLN A 27 -0.75 -20.76 -12.08
C GLN A 27 -0.21 -19.59 -12.91
N LEU A 28 -0.37 -19.61 -14.24
CA LEU A 28 0.07 -18.53 -15.12
C LEU A 28 -0.68 -17.21 -14.85
N MET A 29 -1.98 -17.29 -14.62
CA MET A 29 -2.79 -16.13 -14.23
C MET A 29 -2.44 -15.63 -12.84
N SER A 30 -2.27 -16.53 -11.86
CA SER A 30 -1.89 -16.18 -10.49
C SER A 30 -0.50 -15.52 -10.41
N ALA A 31 0.44 -15.93 -11.27
CA ALA A 31 1.74 -15.29 -11.42
C ALA A 31 1.71 -13.99 -12.25
N GLY A 32 0.53 -13.60 -12.76
CA GLY A 32 0.38 -12.40 -13.58
C GLY A 32 1.06 -12.48 -14.95
N LEU A 33 1.34 -13.68 -15.45
CA LEU A 33 1.99 -13.93 -16.75
C LEU A 33 0.99 -14.05 -17.90
N ALA A 34 -0.27 -14.36 -17.58
CA ALA A 34 -1.35 -14.48 -18.55
C ALA A 34 -2.66 -13.91 -17.99
N SER A 35 -3.59 -13.60 -18.89
CA SER A 35 -4.97 -13.21 -18.59
C SER A 35 -5.92 -13.89 -19.55
N ARG A 36 -7.22 -13.91 -19.24
CA ARG A 36 -8.23 -14.38 -20.21
C ARG A 36 -8.79 -13.21 -21.00
N ASP A 37 -9.02 -13.42 -22.29
CA ASP A 37 -9.76 -12.48 -23.12
C ASP A 37 -11.28 -12.66 -22.96
N GLU A 38 -12.07 -11.81 -23.61
CA GLU A 38 -13.54 -11.84 -23.59
C GLU A 38 -14.13 -13.19 -24.05
N ARG A 39 -13.39 -13.95 -24.86
CA ARG A 39 -13.77 -15.29 -25.33
C ARG A 39 -13.21 -16.40 -24.45
N ASN A 40 -12.80 -16.06 -23.22
CA ASN A 40 -12.23 -16.96 -22.23
C ASN A 40 -10.91 -17.64 -22.66
N ARG A 41 -10.23 -17.12 -23.70
CA ARG A 41 -8.96 -17.68 -24.18
C ARG A 41 -7.80 -17.13 -23.36
N LEU A 42 -6.88 -18.01 -22.99
CA LEU A 42 -5.66 -17.60 -22.28
C LEU A 42 -4.75 -16.81 -23.23
N ARG A 43 -4.32 -15.64 -22.79
CA ARG A 43 -3.44 -14.73 -23.51
C ARG A 43 -2.25 -14.34 -22.64
N ASP A 44 -1.05 -14.37 -23.21
CA ASP A 44 0.15 -13.90 -22.55
C ASP A 44 0.01 -12.42 -22.22
N ARG A 45 0.37 -12.00 -21.01
CA ARG A 45 0.29 -10.60 -20.60
C ARG A 45 1.28 -9.73 -21.37
N PHE A 46 2.52 -10.21 -21.49
CA PHE A 46 3.60 -9.50 -22.15
C PHE A 46 3.77 -10.06 -23.55
N ARG A 47 3.65 -9.19 -24.55
CA ARG A 47 3.72 -9.53 -25.97
C ARG A 47 4.42 -8.37 -26.68
N ASP A 48 5.41 -8.69 -27.49
CA ASP A 48 6.24 -7.72 -28.22
C ASP A 48 6.79 -6.59 -27.31
N ARG A 49 7.49 -6.98 -26.25
CA ARG A 49 8.00 -6.07 -25.22
C ARG A 49 9.40 -6.45 -24.77
N ILE A 50 10.24 -5.44 -24.54
CA ILE A 50 11.45 -5.59 -23.73
C ILE A 50 11.01 -5.87 -22.28
N ILE A 51 11.57 -6.91 -21.67
CA ILE A 51 11.18 -7.41 -20.36
C ILE A 51 12.24 -7.05 -19.32
N PHE A 52 11.77 -6.51 -18.19
CA PHE A 52 12.55 -6.11 -17.03
C PHE A 52 12.13 -6.97 -15.82
N PRO A 53 12.88 -8.02 -15.47
CA PRO A 53 12.57 -8.83 -14.30
C PRO A 53 12.65 -8.02 -13.00
N ILE A 54 11.64 -8.16 -12.15
CA ILE A 54 11.60 -7.56 -10.81
C ILE A 54 11.97 -8.63 -9.81
N ARG A 55 13.01 -8.38 -9.01
CA ARG A 55 13.57 -9.36 -8.06
C ARG A 55 13.28 -8.99 -6.62
N ASN A 56 12.97 -10.00 -5.83
CA ASN A 56 12.88 -9.86 -4.38
C ASN A 56 14.27 -9.75 -3.73
N PRO A 57 14.38 -9.54 -2.41
CA PRO A 57 15.68 -9.41 -1.73
C PRO A 57 16.60 -10.63 -1.90
N ARG A 58 16.04 -11.82 -2.09
CA ARG A 58 16.77 -13.08 -2.31
C ARG A 58 17.20 -13.27 -3.78
N GLY A 59 16.95 -12.30 -4.65
CA GLY A 59 17.30 -12.35 -6.07
C GLY A 59 16.35 -13.18 -6.94
N ARG A 60 15.23 -13.67 -6.40
CA ARG A 60 14.23 -14.41 -7.17
C ARG A 60 13.36 -13.46 -7.94
N THR A 61 13.14 -13.73 -9.23
CA THR A 61 12.18 -13.00 -10.05
C THR A 61 10.76 -13.26 -9.55
N ILE A 62 10.05 -12.20 -9.22
CA ILE A 62 8.69 -12.24 -8.66
C ILE A 62 7.65 -11.53 -9.54
N ALA A 63 8.11 -10.69 -10.46
CA ALA A 63 7.27 -9.95 -11.40
C ALA A 63 8.10 -9.45 -12.59
N PHE A 64 7.44 -8.80 -13.55
CA PHE A 64 8.06 -8.22 -14.73
C PHE A 64 7.50 -6.82 -15.04
N GLY A 65 8.38 -5.93 -15.47
CA GLY A 65 8.04 -4.74 -16.25
C GLY A 65 8.22 -5.03 -17.75
N GLY A 66 7.48 -4.34 -18.60
CA GLY A 66 7.46 -4.57 -20.03
C GLY A 66 7.32 -3.29 -20.83
N ARG A 67 8.32 -2.92 -21.62
CA ARG A 67 8.29 -1.76 -22.51
C ARG A 67 8.02 -2.20 -23.94
N THR A 68 7.02 -1.64 -24.60
CA THR A 68 6.78 -1.91 -26.03
C THR A 68 7.83 -1.25 -26.90
N LEU A 69 8.13 -1.88 -28.03
CA LEU A 69 8.95 -1.31 -29.10
C LEU A 69 8.13 -0.45 -30.06
N ASP A 70 6.81 -0.67 -30.08
CA ASP A 70 5.86 -0.02 -30.97
C ASP A 70 5.25 1.22 -30.29
N ALA A 71 5.36 2.38 -30.95
CA ALA A 71 4.84 3.64 -30.43
C ALA A 71 3.30 3.67 -30.38
N ASP A 72 2.63 2.86 -31.21
CA ASP A 72 1.17 2.83 -31.31
C ASP A 72 0.52 1.93 -30.23
N VAL A 73 1.32 1.11 -29.54
CA VAL A 73 0.83 0.18 -28.52
C VAL A 73 0.76 0.85 -27.15
N ASN A 74 -0.46 1.05 -26.67
CA ASN A 74 -0.72 1.51 -25.31
C ASN A 74 -1.07 0.37 -24.34
N PRO A 75 -0.54 0.40 -23.09
CA PRO A 75 0.38 1.39 -22.54
C PRO A 75 1.85 1.14 -22.98
N LYS A 76 2.63 2.23 -23.09
CA LYS A 76 4.08 2.18 -23.38
C LYS A 76 4.84 1.26 -22.42
N TYR A 77 4.49 1.35 -21.14
CA TYR A 77 5.01 0.52 -20.06
C TYR A 77 3.89 -0.31 -19.43
N LEU A 78 4.15 -1.60 -19.23
CA LEU A 78 3.21 -2.54 -18.62
C LEU A 78 3.92 -3.27 -17.48
N ASN A 79 3.38 -3.20 -16.27
CA ASN A 79 3.88 -3.98 -15.14
C ASN A 79 3.00 -5.21 -14.92
N SER A 80 3.55 -6.25 -14.30
CA SER A 80 2.75 -7.34 -13.70
C SER A 80 1.65 -6.75 -12.80
N PRO A 81 0.48 -7.39 -12.73
CA PRO A 81 -0.54 -7.04 -11.75
C PRO A 81 -0.04 -7.38 -10.34
N GLU A 82 -0.81 -7.02 -9.30
CA GLU A 82 -0.60 -7.57 -7.97
C GLU A 82 -0.71 -9.10 -8.02
N THR A 83 0.20 -9.80 -7.35
CA THR A 83 0.19 -11.27 -7.25
C THR A 83 0.55 -11.68 -5.82
N PRO A 84 0.35 -12.96 -5.43
CA PRO A 84 0.84 -13.46 -4.13
C PRO A 84 2.36 -13.31 -3.94
N LEU A 85 3.12 -13.13 -5.03
CA LEU A 85 4.57 -12.96 -5.00
C LEU A 85 5.02 -11.50 -5.11
N PHE A 86 4.13 -10.60 -5.52
CA PHE A 86 4.49 -9.25 -5.94
C PHE A 86 3.45 -8.23 -5.52
N HIS A 87 3.92 -7.28 -4.69
CA HIS A 87 3.16 -6.12 -4.25
C HIS A 87 3.88 -4.84 -4.63
N LYS A 88 3.30 -4.02 -5.51
CA LYS A 88 3.93 -2.78 -6.01
C LYS A 88 4.28 -1.82 -4.88
N ARG A 89 3.41 -1.74 -3.87
CA ARG A 89 3.62 -0.91 -2.68
C ARG A 89 4.78 -1.36 -1.79
N LEU A 90 5.31 -2.58 -1.95
CA LEU A 90 6.40 -3.12 -1.13
C LEU A 90 7.73 -3.23 -1.89
N GLU A 91 7.65 -3.49 -3.19
CA GLU A 91 8.79 -3.80 -4.02
C GLU A 91 9.31 -2.57 -4.77
N LEU A 92 10.63 -2.51 -4.92
CA LEU A 92 11.36 -1.46 -5.62
C LEU A 92 12.28 -2.12 -6.66
N TYR A 93 12.15 -1.71 -7.91
CA TYR A 93 13.04 -2.20 -8.96
C TYR A 93 14.48 -1.75 -8.69
N GLY A 94 15.46 -2.61 -8.99
CA GLY A 94 16.88 -2.31 -8.81
C GLY A 94 17.40 -2.47 -7.39
N LEU A 95 16.55 -2.63 -6.37
CA LEU A 95 17.00 -2.71 -4.98
C LEU A 95 17.89 -3.93 -4.70
N HIS A 96 17.58 -5.08 -5.34
CA HIS A 96 18.43 -6.25 -5.23
C HIS A 96 19.80 -6.02 -5.91
N GLU A 97 19.80 -5.42 -7.09
CA GLU A 97 21.00 -5.09 -7.85
C GLU A 97 21.87 -4.07 -7.11
N ALA A 98 21.28 -3.02 -6.54
CA ALA A 98 22.00 -2.00 -5.78
C ALA A 98 22.75 -2.59 -4.58
N ARG A 99 22.08 -3.48 -3.84
CA ARG A 99 22.66 -4.17 -2.66
C ARG A 99 23.75 -5.16 -3.01
N THR A 100 23.68 -5.79 -4.18
CA THR A 100 24.64 -6.82 -4.59
C THR A 100 25.86 -6.23 -5.29
N ARG A 101 25.72 -5.07 -5.95
CA ARG A 101 26.81 -4.43 -6.70
C ARG A 101 27.60 -3.41 -5.91
N THR A 102 26.97 -2.76 -4.94
CA THR A 102 27.60 -1.66 -4.21
C THR A 102 28.17 -2.18 -2.89
N GLN A 103 29.49 -2.34 -2.83
CA GLN A 103 30.19 -2.94 -1.67
C GLN A 103 29.92 -2.18 -0.36
N ARG A 104 29.81 -0.86 -0.42
CA ARG A 104 29.44 0.01 0.70
C ARG A 104 28.35 0.98 0.26
N LEU A 105 27.13 0.47 0.21
CA LEU A 105 25.95 1.25 -0.14
C LEU A 105 25.64 2.27 0.97
N GLN A 106 25.87 3.55 0.70
CA GLN A 106 25.64 4.64 1.67
C GLN A 106 24.36 5.44 1.38
N ARG A 107 23.99 5.51 0.09
CA ARG A 107 22.85 6.26 -0.43
C ARG A 107 22.07 5.40 -1.42
N LEU A 108 20.76 5.64 -1.51
CA LEU A 108 19.92 5.16 -2.61
C LEU A 108 19.26 6.35 -3.33
N VAL A 109 19.21 6.28 -4.66
CA VAL A 109 18.49 7.26 -5.48
C VAL A 109 17.17 6.65 -5.92
N VAL A 110 16.06 7.29 -5.56
CA VAL A 110 14.71 6.84 -5.95
C VAL A 110 14.28 7.60 -7.19
N VAL A 111 14.07 6.88 -8.29
CA VAL A 111 13.60 7.38 -9.59
C VAL A 111 12.22 6.78 -9.93
N GLU A 112 11.60 7.22 -11.02
CA GLU A 112 10.25 6.78 -11.38
C GLU A 112 10.21 5.48 -12.20
N GLY A 113 11.21 5.27 -13.09
CA GLY A 113 11.20 4.19 -14.06
C GLY A 113 12.34 3.18 -13.92
N TYR A 114 12.09 1.95 -14.35
CA TYR A 114 13.15 0.94 -14.48
C TYR A 114 14.17 1.28 -15.57
N MET A 115 13.79 2.05 -16.59
CA MET A 115 14.73 2.55 -17.60
C MET A 115 15.76 3.49 -16.98
N ASP A 116 15.34 4.38 -16.09
CA ASP A 116 16.21 5.31 -15.36
C ASP A 116 17.24 4.54 -14.52
N VAL A 117 16.79 3.52 -13.80
CA VAL A 117 17.68 2.66 -13.01
C VAL A 117 18.72 1.96 -13.88
N VAL A 118 18.30 1.43 -15.05
CA VAL A 118 19.21 0.75 -15.97
C VAL A 118 20.20 1.75 -16.59
N ALA A 119 19.71 2.93 -16.99
CA ALA A 119 20.53 3.99 -17.57
C ALA A 119 21.59 4.51 -16.58
N LEU A 120 21.18 4.84 -15.36
CA LEU A 120 22.08 5.26 -14.30
C LEU A 120 23.15 4.18 -14.01
N ALA A 121 22.74 2.91 -13.93
CA ALA A 121 23.68 1.82 -13.74
C ALA A 121 24.65 1.61 -14.92
N GLN A 122 24.24 1.92 -16.16
CA GLN A 122 25.12 1.91 -17.33
C GLN A 122 26.19 3.00 -17.25
N HIS A 123 25.93 4.05 -16.47
CA HIS A 123 26.85 5.16 -16.18
C HIS A 123 27.45 5.05 -14.77
N ASP A 124 27.64 3.83 -14.25
CA ASP A 124 28.28 3.53 -12.96
C ASP A 124 27.55 4.06 -11.70
N ILE A 125 26.33 4.56 -11.85
CA ILE A 125 25.45 4.94 -10.73
C ILE A 125 24.57 3.72 -10.38
N SER A 126 25.18 2.74 -9.73
CA SER A 126 24.57 1.42 -9.47
C SER A 126 23.63 1.35 -8.26
N TYR A 127 23.31 2.48 -7.65
CA TYR A 127 22.52 2.60 -6.41
C TYR A 127 21.17 3.30 -6.62
N ALA A 128 20.69 3.34 -7.87
CA ALA A 128 19.35 3.78 -8.21
C ALA A 128 18.31 2.65 -8.02
N VAL A 129 17.10 3.03 -7.63
CA VAL A 129 15.93 2.16 -7.47
C VAL A 129 14.67 2.87 -7.95
N ALA A 130 13.66 2.13 -8.41
CA ALA A 130 12.43 2.73 -8.91
C ALA A 130 11.18 2.17 -8.27
N THR A 131 10.16 3.02 -8.11
CA THR A 131 8.79 2.59 -7.87
C THR A 131 8.22 1.91 -9.13
N LEU A 132 7.12 1.16 -8.98
CA LEU A 132 6.62 0.27 -10.04
C LEU A 132 5.30 0.75 -10.61
N GLY A 133 5.29 2.00 -11.10
CA GLY A 133 4.09 2.67 -11.61
C GLY A 133 3.10 3.03 -10.51
N THR A 134 3.61 3.41 -9.34
CA THR A 134 2.85 3.84 -8.17
C THR A 134 3.58 4.97 -7.46
N ALA A 135 2.84 5.81 -6.74
CA ALA A 135 3.46 6.74 -5.80
C ALA A 135 4.28 5.98 -4.73
N THR A 136 5.28 6.66 -4.17
CA THR A 136 6.07 6.13 -3.04
C THR A 136 5.17 5.83 -1.85
N SER A 137 5.28 4.62 -1.30
CA SER A 137 4.52 4.17 -0.13
C SER A 137 5.33 4.28 1.17
N ALA A 138 4.65 4.17 2.31
CA ALA A 138 5.28 4.11 3.62
C ALA A 138 6.22 2.88 3.73
N GLU A 139 5.80 1.75 3.16
CA GLU A 139 6.58 0.52 3.15
C GLU A 139 7.83 0.62 2.26
N HIS A 140 7.79 1.41 1.17
CA HIS A 140 8.98 1.74 0.40
C HIS A 140 9.99 2.50 1.25
N ILE A 141 9.55 3.57 1.93
CA ILE A 141 10.42 4.38 2.80
C ILE A 141 11.04 3.53 3.90
N GLU A 142 10.23 2.73 4.59
CA GLU A 142 10.72 1.86 5.66
C GLU A 142 11.75 0.86 5.14
N ARG A 143 11.49 0.24 3.99
CA ARG A 143 12.38 -0.74 3.38
C ARG A 143 13.69 -0.12 2.91
N LEU A 144 13.65 1.07 2.34
CA LEU A 144 14.83 1.84 1.94
C LEU A 144 15.69 2.21 3.15
N PHE A 145 15.08 2.70 4.23
CA PHE A 145 15.80 3.06 5.45
C PHE A 145 16.33 1.88 6.27
N ARG A 146 15.93 0.64 5.95
CA ARG A 146 16.59 -0.57 6.47
C ARG A 146 17.90 -0.88 5.74
N VAL A 147 18.13 -0.27 4.57
CA VAL A 147 19.31 -0.51 3.73
C VAL A 147 20.33 0.63 3.85
N VAL A 148 19.87 1.88 3.80
CA VAL A 148 20.73 3.08 3.88
C VAL A 148 20.10 4.13 4.78
N ALA A 149 20.92 5.06 5.27
CA ALA A 149 20.45 6.21 6.02
C ALA A 149 20.20 7.45 5.16
N ASP A 150 20.71 7.48 3.92
CA ASP A 150 20.61 8.59 2.99
C ASP A 150 19.79 8.20 1.75
N LEU A 151 18.71 8.94 1.49
CA LEU A 151 17.86 8.78 0.31
C LEU A 151 17.83 10.07 -0.49
N VAL A 152 17.93 9.97 -1.81
CA VAL A 152 17.68 11.09 -2.71
C VAL A 152 16.53 10.72 -3.65
N PHE A 153 15.42 11.44 -3.58
CA PHE A 153 14.37 11.31 -4.59
C PHE A 153 14.73 12.18 -5.79
N CYS A 154 14.76 11.58 -6.97
CA CYS A 154 15.02 12.26 -8.24
C CYS A 154 13.73 12.23 -9.05
N PHE A 155 13.14 13.41 -9.23
CA PHE A 155 11.89 13.61 -9.96
C PHE A 155 12.15 14.35 -11.27
N ASP A 156 11.34 14.04 -12.27
CA ASP A 156 11.32 14.73 -13.55
C ASP A 156 10.98 16.22 -13.34
N GLY A 157 11.46 17.08 -14.24
CA GLY A 157 11.33 18.53 -14.12
C GLY A 157 9.94 19.11 -14.33
N ASP A 158 8.90 18.27 -14.35
CA ASP A 158 7.53 18.64 -14.71
C ASP A 158 6.61 18.86 -13.47
N PRO A 159 5.38 19.38 -13.64
CA PRO A 159 4.44 19.55 -12.54
C PRO A 159 4.02 18.25 -11.83
N ALA A 160 4.05 17.11 -12.55
CA ALA A 160 3.71 15.82 -11.97
C ALA A 160 4.81 15.36 -11.00
N GLY A 161 6.09 15.55 -11.35
CA GLY A 161 7.24 15.30 -10.51
C GLY A 161 7.21 16.10 -9.22
N ARG A 162 6.82 17.39 -9.27
CA ARG A 162 6.64 18.22 -8.05
C ARG A 162 5.52 17.70 -7.15
N THR A 163 4.41 17.26 -7.74
CA THR A 163 3.29 16.67 -6.99
C THR A 163 3.72 15.35 -6.33
N ALA A 164 4.49 14.53 -7.05
CA ALA A 164 5.04 13.28 -6.53
C ALA A 164 6.05 13.54 -5.40
N ALA A 165 6.87 14.58 -5.50
CA ALA A 165 7.82 14.98 -4.47
C ALA A 165 7.13 15.37 -3.16
N TRP A 166 6.07 16.18 -3.22
CA TRP A 166 5.30 16.54 -2.03
C TRP A 166 4.67 15.32 -1.36
N ARG A 167 4.11 14.39 -2.16
CA ARG A 167 3.56 13.13 -1.64
C ARG A 167 4.64 12.27 -0.98
N ALA A 168 5.80 12.11 -1.63
CA ALA A 168 6.92 11.36 -1.08
C ALA A 168 7.42 11.98 0.24
N LEU A 169 7.47 13.32 0.33
CA LEU A 169 7.78 14.03 1.56
C LEU A 169 6.80 13.66 2.67
N GLU A 170 5.49 13.82 2.43
CA GLU A 170 4.46 13.56 3.45
C GLU A 170 4.49 12.13 3.96
N VAL A 171 4.71 11.17 3.07
CA VAL A 171 4.83 9.74 3.38
C VAL A 171 6.11 9.44 4.18
N ALA A 172 7.18 10.19 3.95
CA ALA A 172 8.47 9.93 4.58
C ALA A 172 8.63 10.53 5.99
N LEU A 173 7.87 11.58 6.35
CA LEU A 173 7.98 12.25 7.65
C LEU A 173 7.97 11.29 8.85
N PRO A 174 7.06 10.29 8.96
CA PRO A 174 7.04 9.34 10.08
C PRO A 174 8.29 8.48 10.22
N PHE A 175 9.14 8.42 9.20
CA PHE A 175 10.32 7.56 9.16
C PHE A 175 11.63 8.32 9.37
N LEU A 176 11.59 9.66 9.46
CA LEU A 176 12.76 10.53 9.69
C LEU A 176 13.15 10.57 11.16
N ARG A 177 13.82 9.51 11.61
CA ARG A 177 14.51 9.48 12.91
C ARG A 177 15.91 10.06 12.79
N ASP A 178 16.51 10.40 13.93
CA ASP A 178 17.88 10.90 13.99
C ASP A 178 18.85 9.97 13.22
N GLY A 179 19.74 10.58 12.44
CA GLY A 179 20.70 9.88 11.59
C GLY A 179 20.17 9.48 10.20
N ARG A 180 18.89 9.69 9.88
CA ARG A 180 18.34 9.52 8.53
C ARG A 180 18.21 10.85 7.82
N GLN A 181 18.48 10.86 6.52
CA GLN A 181 18.33 12.05 5.69
C GLN A 181 17.63 11.73 4.36
N ILE A 182 16.91 12.73 3.86
CA ILE A 182 16.26 12.71 2.55
C ILE A 182 16.60 14.00 1.81
N GLY A 183 17.02 13.87 0.55
CA GLY A 183 17.16 14.95 -0.41
C GLY A 183 16.16 14.82 -1.57
N PHE A 184 15.87 15.95 -2.21
CA PHE A 184 15.03 16.05 -3.39
C PHE A 184 15.82 16.71 -4.52
N LEU A 185 16.03 15.96 -5.60
CA LEU A 185 16.61 16.43 -6.85
C LEU A 185 15.49 16.58 -7.88
N PHE A 186 15.28 17.81 -8.34
CA PHE A 186 14.38 18.12 -9.45
C PHE A 186 15.23 18.32 -10.71
N LEU A 187 14.90 17.58 -11.77
CA LEU A 187 15.62 17.70 -13.04
C LEU A 187 15.16 18.95 -13.82
N PRO A 188 15.93 19.40 -14.81
CA PRO A 188 15.46 20.42 -15.74
C PRO A 188 14.17 19.97 -16.46
N GLU A 189 13.34 20.94 -16.87
CA GLU A 189 12.09 20.64 -17.58
C GLU A 189 12.36 19.83 -18.86
N GLY A 190 11.59 18.76 -19.07
CA GLY A 190 11.74 17.85 -20.21
C GLY A 190 12.85 16.81 -20.07
N GLU A 191 13.61 16.80 -18.96
CA GLU A 191 14.63 15.79 -18.69
C GLU A 191 14.11 14.72 -17.71
N ASP A 192 14.51 13.48 -17.98
CA ASP A 192 14.43 12.32 -17.08
C ASP A 192 15.87 11.89 -16.70
N PRO A 193 16.06 11.02 -15.69
CA PRO A 193 17.40 10.58 -15.31
C PRO A 193 18.18 9.93 -16.46
N ASP A 194 17.49 9.20 -17.36
CA ASP A 194 18.08 8.54 -18.53
C ASP A 194 18.70 9.53 -19.54
N SER A 195 17.91 10.50 -20.00
CA SER A 195 18.34 11.55 -20.93
C SER A 195 19.43 12.43 -20.32
N LEU A 196 19.28 12.81 -19.04
CA LEU A 196 20.21 13.72 -18.38
C LEU A 196 21.59 13.09 -18.16
N VAL A 197 21.64 11.84 -17.67
CA VAL A 197 22.93 11.16 -17.42
C VAL A 197 23.69 10.89 -18.72
N ARG A 198 22.99 10.59 -19.82
CA ARG A 198 23.61 10.44 -21.14
C ARG A 198 24.23 11.74 -21.64
N ARG A 199 23.56 12.87 -21.38
CA ARG A 199 24.03 14.19 -21.83
C ARG A 199 25.21 14.69 -21.00
N GLU A 200 25.12 14.60 -19.68
CA GLU A 200 26.07 15.28 -18.77
C GLU A 200 27.13 14.34 -18.19
N GLY A 201 26.93 13.03 -18.31
CA GLY A 201 27.80 12.01 -17.74
C GLY A 201 27.62 11.81 -16.23
N SER A 202 28.19 10.72 -15.72
CA SER A 202 28.03 10.29 -14.33
C SER A 202 28.57 11.32 -13.32
N THR A 203 29.73 11.90 -13.57
CA THR A 203 30.36 12.87 -12.65
C THR A 203 29.48 14.10 -12.40
N ASN A 204 28.83 14.64 -13.43
CA ASN A 204 27.96 15.80 -13.27
C ASN A 204 26.61 15.41 -12.64
N PHE A 205 26.08 14.24 -12.98
CA PHE A 205 24.87 13.71 -12.33
C PHE A 205 25.10 13.46 -10.83
N GLU A 206 26.24 12.89 -10.44
CA GLU A 206 26.67 12.74 -9.04
C GLU A 206 26.73 14.08 -8.31
N ARG A 207 27.33 15.11 -8.93
CA ARG A 207 27.34 16.46 -8.36
C ARG A 207 25.92 17.01 -8.15
N ARG A 208 24.96 16.70 -9.03
CA ARG A 208 23.54 17.09 -8.82
C ARG A 208 22.95 16.36 -7.62
N LEU A 209 23.25 15.07 -7.45
CA LEU A 209 22.80 14.28 -6.29
C LEU A 209 23.38 14.80 -4.97
N GLU A 210 24.65 15.21 -4.96
CA GLU A 210 25.29 15.85 -3.80
C GLU A 210 24.62 17.17 -3.40
N ASN A 211 24.13 17.92 -4.39
CA ASN A 211 23.44 19.20 -4.20
C ASN A 211 21.91 19.05 -4.16
N ALA A 212 21.39 17.84 -3.95
CA ALA A 212 19.96 17.63 -3.82
C ALA A 212 19.41 18.44 -2.64
N THR A 213 18.24 19.06 -2.82
CA THR A 213 17.62 19.94 -1.82
C THR A 213 17.26 19.13 -0.58
N PRO A 214 17.80 19.44 0.61
CA PRO A 214 17.43 18.72 1.82
C PRO A 214 15.93 18.81 2.11
N LEU A 215 15.34 17.76 2.69
CA LEU A 215 13.90 17.70 2.97
C LEU A 215 13.38 18.90 3.75
N ALA A 216 14.15 19.39 4.74
CA ALA A 216 13.77 20.55 5.53
C ALA A 216 13.64 21.81 4.64
N ASP A 217 14.62 22.04 3.78
CA ASP A 217 14.63 23.20 2.89
C ASP A 217 13.52 23.12 1.85
N TYR A 218 13.29 21.94 1.28
CA TYR A 218 12.19 21.72 0.35
C TYR A 218 10.83 21.96 1.03
N LEU A 219 10.61 21.38 2.23
CA LEU A 219 9.40 21.58 3.01
C LEU A 219 9.09 23.06 3.24
N PHE A 220 10.04 23.79 3.83
CA PHE A 220 9.82 25.20 4.18
C PHE A 220 9.70 26.09 2.95
N THR A 221 10.41 25.80 1.86
CA THR A 221 10.26 26.53 0.59
C THR A 221 8.83 26.42 0.05
N GLU A 222 8.29 25.20 0.00
CA GLU A 222 6.91 24.95 -0.46
C GLU A 222 5.87 25.60 0.46
N LEU A 223 6.06 25.49 1.78
CA LEU A 223 5.13 26.10 2.73
C LEU A 223 5.15 27.63 2.68
N ARG A 224 6.32 28.25 2.51
CA ARG A 224 6.44 29.71 2.32
C ARG A 224 5.72 30.16 1.05
N ALA A 225 5.87 29.43 -0.05
CA ALA A 225 5.21 29.75 -1.32
C ALA A 225 3.68 29.72 -1.19
N ARG A 226 3.12 28.85 -0.34
CA ARG A 226 1.67 28.76 -0.08
C ARG A 226 1.16 29.77 0.94
N ALA A 227 2.00 30.13 1.91
CA ALA A 227 1.60 30.93 3.07
C ALA A 227 1.87 32.44 2.91
N HIS A 228 2.89 32.83 2.14
CA HIS A 228 3.35 34.23 2.00
C HIS A 228 3.59 34.93 3.37
N PRO A 229 4.62 34.52 4.13
CA PRO A 229 4.85 34.92 5.53
C PRO A 229 5.33 36.38 5.74
N ASP A 230 5.22 37.22 4.72
CA ASP A 230 5.53 38.65 4.78
C ASP A 230 4.49 39.42 5.62
N THR A 231 3.30 38.86 5.80
CA THR A 231 2.22 39.41 6.62
C THR A 231 2.00 38.60 7.90
N LEU A 232 1.40 39.21 8.92
CA LEU A 232 1.02 38.49 10.15
C LEU A 232 0.10 37.30 9.86
N ALA A 233 -0.88 37.48 8.96
CA ALA A 233 -1.77 36.41 8.52
C ALA A 233 -1.01 35.27 7.81
N GLY A 234 -0.06 35.62 6.95
CA GLY A 234 0.79 34.63 6.26
C GLY A 234 1.68 33.84 7.21
N ARG A 235 2.22 34.48 8.26
CA ARG A 235 2.98 33.80 9.33
C ARG A 235 2.10 32.83 10.12
N ALA A 236 0.89 33.24 10.47
CA ALA A 236 -0.08 32.35 11.12
C ALA A 236 -0.41 31.15 10.23
N ARG A 237 -0.64 31.37 8.93
CA ARG A 237 -0.89 30.32 7.94
C ARG A 237 0.31 29.39 7.77
N LEU A 238 1.55 29.90 7.78
CA LEU A 238 2.76 29.08 7.74
C LEU A 238 2.79 28.11 8.93
N ALA A 239 2.53 28.61 10.14
CA ALA A 239 2.46 27.79 11.34
C ALA A 239 1.31 26.76 11.29
N GLU A 240 0.16 27.14 10.76
CA GLU A 240 -0.99 26.26 10.57
C GLU A 240 -0.70 25.11 9.60
N LEU A 241 -0.05 25.38 8.46
CA LEU A 241 0.30 24.37 7.47
C LEU A 241 1.46 23.47 7.91
N ALA A 242 2.46 24.04 8.60
CA ALA A 242 3.66 23.30 8.99
C ALA A 242 3.40 22.33 10.15
N ARG A 243 2.59 22.74 11.13
CA ARG A 243 2.35 21.98 12.37
C ARG A 243 1.91 20.52 12.14
N PRO A 244 0.86 20.20 11.36
CA PRO A 244 0.43 18.82 11.17
C PRO A 244 1.48 17.97 10.44
N LEU A 245 2.40 18.59 9.69
CA LEU A 245 3.53 17.89 9.06
C LEU A 245 4.63 17.60 10.09
N LEU A 246 4.99 18.56 10.93
CA LEU A 246 5.98 18.36 11.98
C LEU A 246 5.50 17.39 13.07
N GLU A 247 4.20 17.29 13.32
CA GLU A 247 3.61 16.30 14.23
C GLU A 247 3.74 14.86 13.74
N LYS A 248 3.93 14.64 12.43
CA LYS A 248 4.23 13.31 11.87
C LYS A 248 5.67 12.87 12.15
N LEU A 249 6.59 13.81 12.46
CA LEU A 249 7.97 13.46 12.75
C LEU A 249 8.07 12.69 14.08
N PRO A 250 8.89 11.63 14.15
CA PRO A 250 9.25 11.01 15.42
C PRO A 250 9.86 12.02 16.41
N GLU A 251 9.73 11.75 17.71
CA GLU A 251 10.48 12.50 18.72
C GLU A 251 12.00 12.30 18.51
N GLY A 252 12.76 13.39 18.63
CA GLY A 252 14.20 13.41 18.37
C GLY A 252 14.71 14.81 17.99
N HIS A 253 16.04 14.94 17.87
CA HIS A 253 16.68 16.23 17.60
C HIS A 253 16.22 16.85 16.29
N PHE A 254 15.95 16.02 15.27
CA PHE A 254 15.47 16.53 13.99
C PHE A 254 14.12 17.25 14.11
N ARG A 255 13.17 16.70 14.89
CA ARG A 255 11.87 17.35 15.14
C ARG A 255 12.02 18.66 15.89
N ASP A 256 12.93 18.71 16.87
CA ASP A 256 13.20 19.92 17.65
C ASP A 256 13.80 21.03 16.78
N LEU A 257 14.77 20.69 15.92
CA LEU A 257 15.36 21.62 14.95
C LEU A 257 14.32 22.13 13.94
N MET A 258 13.45 21.26 13.43
CA MET A 258 12.37 21.65 12.51
C MET A 258 11.36 22.58 13.20
N SER A 259 11.06 22.33 14.48
CA SER A 259 10.17 23.17 15.28
C SER A 259 10.79 24.54 15.58
N ALA A 260 12.09 24.59 15.90
CA ALA A 260 12.83 25.83 16.09
C ALA A 260 12.88 26.65 14.80
N ARG A 261 13.12 26.01 13.64
CA ARG A 261 13.06 26.65 12.33
C ARG A 261 11.68 27.24 12.05
N LEU A 262 10.60 26.50 12.35
CA LEU A 262 9.24 27.03 12.20
C LEU A 262 9.01 28.28 13.07
N GLN A 263 9.46 28.27 14.34
CA GLN A 263 9.34 29.42 15.23
C GLN A 263 10.07 30.65 14.68
N GLN A 264 11.29 30.45 14.15
CA GLN A 264 12.07 31.51 13.53
C GLN A 264 11.37 32.07 12.28
N GLU A 265 10.94 31.20 11.37
CA GLU A 265 10.35 31.61 10.08
C GLU A 265 8.97 32.26 10.23
N ALA A 266 8.13 31.75 11.15
CA ALA A 266 6.84 32.35 11.46
C ALA A 266 6.96 33.52 12.47
N GLN A 267 8.17 33.86 12.93
CA GLN A 267 8.44 34.91 13.92
C GLN A 267 7.55 34.78 15.17
N LEU A 268 7.42 33.56 15.69
CA LEU A 268 6.61 33.27 16.86
C LEU A 268 7.40 33.68 18.12
N VAL A 269 7.14 34.88 18.63
CA VAL A 269 7.76 35.40 19.86
C VAL A 269 6.97 34.91 21.07
N ASN A 270 7.51 33.96 21.85
CA ASN A 270 6.94 33.45 23.11
C ASN A 270 5.47 33.01 23.08
N THR A 271 4.89 32.92 21.90
CA THR A 271 3.66 32.20 21.67
C THR A 271 4.09 30.75 21.61
N ARG A 272 3.88 30.00 22.72
CA ARG A 272 3.74 28.54 22.60
C ARG A 272 2.92 28.34 21.35
N LEU A 273 3.40 27.50 20.44
CA LEU A 273 2.64 26.97 19.32
C LEU A 273 1.37 26.37 19.93
N ARG A 274 0.38 27.21 20.25
CA ARG A 274 -0.87 26.79 20.87
C ARG A 274 -1.41 25.86 19.80
N PRO A 275 -1.67 24.58 20.12
CA PRO A 275 -2.45 23.77 19.22
C PRO A 275 -3.64 24.63 18.80
N PRO A 276 -4.08 24.61 17.53
CA PRO A 276 -5.38 25.19 17.22
C PRO A 276 -6.31 24.76 18.35
N ALA A 277 -6.98 25.74 18.99
CA ALA A 277 -7.89 25.43 20.09
C ALA A 277 -8.73 24.25 19.58
N PRO A 278 -8.78 23.12 20.30
CA PRO A 278 -9.62 22.03 19.84
C PRO A 278 -10.97 22.67 19.60
N THR A 279 -11.41 22.71 18.34
CA THR A 279 -12.81 22.93 18.01
C THR A 279 -13.55 22.08 19.02
N PRO A 280 -14.53 22.58 19.78
CA PRO A 280 -15.19 21.81 20.83
C PRO A 280 -15.80 20.56 20.19
N GLN A 281 -14.98 19.52 20.11
CA GLN A 281 -15.36 18.16 19.88
C GLN A 281 -15.87 17.74 21.23
N PRO A 282 -17.12 17.27 21.32
CA PRO A 282 -17.65 16.76 22.56
C PRO A 282 -16.64 15.75 23.11
N ALA A 283 -16.28 15.94 24.38
CA ALA A 283 -15.16 15.31 25.06
C ALA A 283 -14.86 13.89 24.55
N ASP A 284 -13.78 13.77 23.76
CA ASP A 284 -13.19 12.47 23.42
C ASP A 284 -12.57 11.91 24.70
N ASN A 285 -13.38 11.16 25.43
CA ASN A 285 -12.89 10.26 26.46
C ASN A 285 -11.98 9.24 25.76
N ASN A 286 -10.68 9.37 26.02
CA ASN A 286 -9.67 8.35 25.79
C ASN A 286 -10.24 6.94 26.00
N ASN A 287 -10.42 6.18 24.92
CA ASN A 287 -10.48 4.73 24.94
C ASN A 287 -10.27 4.16 23.53
N ALA A 288 -9.00 3.91 23.19
CA ALA A 288 -8.48 3.05 22.12
C ALA A 288 -9.40 2.86 20.90
N GLN A 289 -9.35 3.75 19.90
CA GLN A 289 -10.12 3.64 18.65
C GLN A 289 -10.12 2.19 18.12
N LEU A 290 -11.31 1.58 18.05
CA LEU A 290 -11.48 0.23 17.51
C LEU A 290 -11.00 0.22 16.06
N ALA A 291 -10.00 -0.62 15.75
CA ALA A 291 -9.52 -0.76 14.38
C ALA A 291 -10.68 -1.10 13.43
N ARG A 292 -10.72 -0.42 12.27
CA ARG A 292 -11.74 -0.62 11.23
C ARG A 292 -11.50 -1.94 10.49
N THR A 293 -12.14 -3.01 10.95
CA THR A 293 -12.07 -4.35 10.33
C THR A 293 -13.37 -4.66 9.59
N PRO A 294 -13.36 -5.52 8.55
CA PRO A 294 -14.57 -5.94 7.85
C PRO A 294 -15.65 -6.48 8.80
N LEU A 295 -15.28 -7.34 9.75
CA LEU A 295 -16.21 -7.88 10.75
C LEU A 295 -16.89 -6.80 11.60
N ARG A 296 -16.13 -5.81 12.08
CA ARG A 296 -16.69 -4.69 12.85
C ARG A 296 -17.55 -3.78 11.99
N LYS A 297 -17.19 -3.62 10.71
CA LYS A 297 -18.00 -2.88 9.74
C LYS A 297 -19.33 -3.60 9.47
N ALA A 298 -19.36 -4.93 9.35
CA ALA A 298 -20.60 -5.69 9.25
C ALA A 298 -21.51 -5.50 10.47
N ILE A 299 -20.95 -5.56 11.69
CA ILE A 299 -21.71 -5.29 12.91
C ILE A 299 -22.23 -3.85 12.93
N ALA A 300 -21.40 -2.87 12.57
CA ALA A 300 -21.81 -1.47 12.48
C ALA A 300 -22.93 -1.25 11.43
N LEU A 301 -22.84 -1.91 10.27
CA LEU A 301 -23.87 -1.86 9.23
C LEU A 301 -25.21 -2.43 9.75
N LEU A 302 -25.20 -3.56 10.47
CA LEU A 302 -26.41 -4.12 11.10
C LEU A 302 -26.99 -3.21 12.21
N LEU A 303 -26.13 -2.56 12.99
CA LEU A 303 -26.58 -1.58 13.98
C LEU A 303 -27.19 -0.34 13.30
N TYR A 304 -26.70 0.04 12.13
CA TYR A 304 -27.22 1.19 11.38
C TYR A 304 -28.52 0.86 10.62
N ARG A 305 -28.59 -0.33 10.01
CA ARG A 305 -29.73 -0.85 9.24
C ARG A 305 -30.09 -2.25 9.72
N PRO A 306 -30.93 -2.38 10.77
CA PRO A 306 -31.34 -3.68 11.31
C PRO A 306 -32.03 -4.60 10.28
N GLU A 307 -32.62 -4.02 9.23
CA GLU A 307 -33.30 -4.74 8.15
C GLU A 307 -32.35 -5.63 7.35
N LEU A 308 -31.03 -5.34 7.35
CA LEU A 308 -30.01 -6.17 6.72
C LEU A 308 -29.98 -7.60 7.30
N ALA A 309 -30.46 -7.80 8.53
CA ALA A 309 -30.59 -9.12 9.12
C ALA A 309 -31.58 -10.03 8.37
N GLN A 310 -32.51 -9.46 7.60
CA GLN A 310 -33.52 -10.20 6.84
C GLN A 310 -33.01 -10.77 5.51
N GLN A 311 -31.75 -10.49 5.13
CA GLN A 311 -31.18 -11.02 3.91
C GLN A 311 -31.07 -12.56 3.97
N ALA A 312 -31.56 -13.23 2.91
CA ALA A 312 -31.58 -14.70 2.80
C ALA A 312 -30.19 -15.35 2.88
N MET A 313 -29.12 -14.61 2.58
CA MET A 313 -27.74 -15.14 2.64
C MET A 313 -27.23 -15.40 4.05
N LEU A 314 -27.89 -14.87 5.08
CA LEU A 314 -27.59 -15.17 6.47
C LEU A 314 -28.29 -16.47 6.92
N ASP A 315 -29.16 -17.07 6.08
CA ASP A 315 -29.82 -18.34 6.37
C ASP A 315 -28.83 -19.50 6.35
N ASP A 316 -28.71 -20.17 7.49
CA ASP A 316 -27.88 -21.36 7.68
C ASP A 316 -26.42 -21.16 7.22
N ASP A 317 -25.89 -19.93 7.36
CA ASP A 317 -24.52 -19.59 6.96
C ASP A 317 -23.51 -20.42 7.80
N PRO A 318 -22.70 -21.29 7.16
CA PRO A 318 -21.82 -22.21 7.87
C PRO A 318 -20.69 -21.51 8.63
N VAL A 319 -20.36 -20.27 8.26
CA VAL A 319 -19.29 -19.47 8.90
C VAL A 319 -19.81 -18.82 10.17
N LEU A 320 -21.02 -18.31 10.13
CA LEU A 320 -21.69 -17.78 11.31
C LEU A 320 -22.03 -18.90 12.32
N ARG A 321 -22.37 -20.09 11.82
CA ARG A 321 -22.74 -21.24 12.66
C ARG A 321 -21.56 -21.93 13.33
N ASN A 322 -20.43 -22.08 12.64
CA ASN A 322 -19.32 -22.93 13.10
C ASN A 322 -18.11 -22.16 13.65
N SER A 323 -18.09 -20.83 13.56
CA SER A 323 -16.95 -20.04 14.00
C SER A 323 -16.81 -19.98 15.53
N GLN A 324 -15.56 -20.10 16.01
CA GLN A 324 -15.22 -19.89 17.41
C GLN A 324 -14.76 -18.45 17.71
N GLU A 325 -14.65 -17.60 16.69
CA GLU A 325 -14.22 -16.21 16.85
C GLU A 325 -15.31 -15.39 17.56
N PRO A 326 -15.00 -14.73 18.71
CA PRO A 326 -16.00 -14.01 19.51
C PRO A 326 -16.80 -12.98 18.71
N GLY A 327 -16.14 -12.24 17.79
CA GLY A 327 -16.82 -11.24 16.97
C GLY A 327 -17.77 -11.83 15.93
N ILE A 328 -17.50 -13.03 15.41
CA ILE A 328 -18.39 -13.71 14.46
C ILE A 328 -19.61 -14.28 15.20
N LYS A 329 -19.41 -14.80 16.42
CA LYS A 329 -20.53 -15.20 17.29
C LYS A 329 -21.44 -14.03 17.61
N LEU A 330 -20.86 -12.89 17.99
CA LEU A 330 -21.63 -11.67 18.24
C LEU A 330 -22.41 -11.23 17.00
N LEU A 331 -21.79 -11.23 15.82
CA LEU A 331 -22.48 -10.94 14.56
C LEU A 331 -23.67 -11.89 14.31
N ALA A 332 -23.47 -13.19 14.52
CA ALA A 332 -24.51 -14.20 14.35
C ALA A 332 -25.67 -14.04 15.35
N GLU A 333 -25.36 -13.73 16.61
CA GLU A 333 -26.35 -13.49 17.66
C GLU A 333 -27.20 -12.25 17.39
N LEU A 334 -26.57 -11.15 16.96
CA LEU A 334 -27.28 -9.91 16.58
C LEU A 334 -28.19 -10.17 15.37
N ALA A 335 -27.69 -10.83 14.34
CA ALA A 335 -28.47 -11.18 13.16
C ALA A 335 -29.66 -12.09 13.52
N ALA A 336 -29.45 -13.12 14.34
CA ALA A 336 -30.53 -14.02 14.80
C ALA A 336 -31.59 -13.27 15.63
N THR A 337 -31.16 -12.34 16.48
CA THR A 337 -32.05 -11.51 17.30
C THR A 337 -32.92 -10.60 16.44
N LEU A 338 -32.33 -9.90 15.46
CA LEU A 338 -33.03 -9.01 14.54
C LEU A 338 -33.96 -9.77 13.58
N ARG A 339 -33.65 -11.03 13.28
CA ARG A 339 -34.54 -11.93 12.53
C ARG A 339 -35.76 -12.34 13.32
N ALA A 340 -35.57 -12.73 14.58
CA ALA A 340 -36.66 -13.13 15.47
C ALA A 340 -37.57 -11.95 15.83
N HIS A 341 -37.02 -10.74 15.84
CA HIS A 341 -37.71 -9.50 16.20
C HIS A 341 -37.41 -8.38 15.18
N PRO A 342 -38.03 -8.42 13.98
CA PRO A 342 -37.80 -7.43 12.92
C PRO A 342 -38.15 -5.99 13.32
N GLU A 343 -38.95 -5.82 14.38
CA GLU A 343 -39.35 -4.53 14.93
C GLU A 343 -38.27 -3.82 15.77
N LEU A 344 -37.17 -4.52 16.10
CA LEU A 344 -36.13 -3.95 16.94
C LEU A 344 -35.31 -2.88 16.22
N THR A 345 -35.25 -1.70 16.84
CA THR A 345 -34.36 -0.63 16.41
C THR A 345 -32.95 -0.82 16.94
N ALA A 346 -31.98 -0.13 16.34
CA ALA A 346 -30.60 -0.05 16.82
C ALA A 346 -30.51 0.29 18.32
N ALA A 347 -31.30 1.26 18.77
CA ALA A 347 -31.33 1.71 20.16
C ALA A 347 -31.88 0.61 21.09
N ALA A 348 -32.94 -0.10 20.69
CA ALA A 348 -33.48 -1.22 21.46
C ALA A 348 -32.48 -2.40 21.53
N LEU A 349 -31.72 -2.62 20.47
CA LEU A 349 -30.66 -3.62 20.43
C LEU A 349 -29.51 -3.24 21.36
N LEU A 350 -29.03 -1.99 21.34
CA LEU A 350 -28.00 -1.51 22.27
C LEU A 350 -28.43 -1.61 23.73
N GLU A 351 -29.69 -1.28 24.04
CA GLU A 351 -30.25 -1.39 25.39
C GLU A 351 -30.14 -2.82 25.94
N ARG A 352 -30.42 -3.81 25.09
CA ARG A 352 -30.36 -5.23 25.46
C ARG A 352 -28.95 -5.71 25.82
N TYR A 353 -27.92 -5.06 25.29
CA TYR A 353 -26.53 -5.39 25.54
C TYR A 353 -25.84 -4.44 26.55
N ARG A 354 -26.55 -3.45 27.10
CA ARG A 354 -25.97 -2.40 27.97
C ARG A 354 -25.12 -2.96 29.12
N ASP A 355 -25.61 -4.00 29.80
CA ASP A 355 -24.93 -4.61 30.96
C ASP A 355 -24.04 -5.83 30.58
N THR A 356 -23.71 -5.98 29.30
CA THR A 356 -22.84 -7.05 28.79
C THR A 356 -21.44 -6.54 28.47
N ARG A 357 -20.47 -7.45 28.36
CA ARG A 357 -19.10 -7.11 27.95
C ARG A 357 -19.06 -6.54 26.53
N GLU A 358 -19.98 -6.97 25.69
CA GLU A 358 -20.10 -6.61 24.29
C GLU A 358 -20.80 -5.25 24.09
N GLY A 359 -21.63 -4.81 25.04
CA GLY A 359 -22.38 -3.55 24.98
C GLY A 359 -21.51 -2.33 24.70
N ALA A 360 -20.41 -2.18 25.44
CA ALA A 360 -19.45 -1.09 25.24
C ALA A 360 -18.78 -1.11 23.85
N ILE A 361 -18.68 -2.27 23.20
CA ILE A 361 -18.18 -2.37 21.83
C ILE A 361 -19.28 -1.96 20.83
N LEU A 362 -20.51 -2.43 21.03
CA LEU A 362 -21.64 -2.11 20.16
C LEU A 362 -21.97 -0.62 20.17
N GLU A 363 -21.98 0.03 21.34
CA GLU A 363 -22.18 1.49 21.44
C GLU A 363 -21.16 2.28 20.63
N ARG A 364 -19.90 1.83 20.64
CA ARG A 364 -18.81 2.46 19.89
C ARG A 364 -18.91 2.20 18.39
N LEU A 365 -19.38 1.01 17.98
CA LEU A 365 -19.62 0.68 16.59
C LEU A 365 -20.84 1.42 16.03
N ALA A 366 -21.87 1.66 16.84
CA ALA A 366 -23.04 2.47 16.45
C ALA A 366 -22.69 3.94 16.16
N GLN A 367 -21.58 4.44 16.72
CA GLN A 367 -21.06 5.78 16.43
C GLN A 367 -20.19 5.85 15.17
N TRP A 368 -19.97 4.73 14.47
CA TRP A 368 -19.18 4.74 13.25
C TRP A 368 -19.90 5.49 12.13
N ARG A 369 -19.24 6.52 11.59
CA ARG A 369 -19.68 7.18 10.37
C ARG A 369 -19.33 6.33 9.15
N LEU A 370 -20.33 5.60 8.64
CA LEU A 370 -20.18 4.66 7.53
C LEU A 370 -20.14 5.36 6.15
N GLU A 371 -20.78 6.53 6.05
CA GLU A 371 -21.02 7.29 4.80
C GLU A 371 -20.01 8.42 4.55
N ALA A 372 -18.75 8.29 4.96
CA ALA A 372 -17.84 9.44 5.05
C ALA A 372 -17.59 10.22 3.73
N GLU A 373 -17.91 9.65 2.57
CA GLU A 373 -17.58 10.22 1.24
C GLU A 373 -18.76 10.22 0.23
N THR A 374 -19.94 9.73 0.62
CA THR A 374 -21.10 9.56 -0.28
C THR A 374 -22.40 9.91 0.47
N PRO A 375 -23.35 10.63 -0.15
CA PRO A 375 -24.67 10.84 0.44
C PRO A 375 -25.34 9.51 0.82
N GLU A 376 -26.07 9.47 1.93
CA GLU A 376 -26.76 8.26 2.44
C GLU A 376 -27.64 7.59 1.38
N GLU A 377 -28.32 8.40 0.57
CA GLU A 377 -29.20 7.95 -0.52
C GLU A 377 -28.47 7.22 -1.66
N GLU A 378 -27.16 7.44 -1.81
CA GLU A 378 -26.31 6.79 -2.82
C GLU A 378 -25.50 5.62 -2.25
N TYR A 379 -25.51 5.41 -0.93
CA TYR A 379 -24.73 4.36 -0.29
C TYR A 379 -25.41 2.99 -0.40
N GLN A 380 -24.71 2.01 -0.98
CA GLN A 380 -25.22 0.66 -1.19
C GLN A 380 -24.98 -0.22 0.05
N PHE A 381 -25.74 0.01 1.12
CA PHE A 381 -25.61 -0.70 2.40
C PHE A 381 -25.71 -2.22 2.24
N GLU A 382 -26.69 -2.69 1.48
CA GLU A 382 -26.94 -4.10 1.24
C GLU A 382 -25.74 -4.75 0.56
N THR A 383 -25.30 -4.20 -0.57
CA THR A 383 -24.19 -4.74 -1.38
C THR A 383 -22.91 -4.81 -0.57
N GLU A 384 -22.59 -3.76 0.20
CA GLU A 384 -21.38 -3.77 1.01
C GLU A 384 -21.45 -4.81 2.15
N PHE A 385 -22.62 -4.93 2.79
CA PHE A 385 -22.83 -5.94 3.81
C PHE A 385 -22.63 -7.36 3.24
N VAL A 386 -23.16 -7.63 2.03
CA VAL A 386 -22.93 -8.89 1.30
C VAL A 386 -21.44 -9.14 1.06
N ASP A 387 -20.73 -8.15 0.52
CA ASP A 387 -19.32 -8.27 0.17
C ASP A 387 -18.46 -8.60 1.39
N ILE A 388 -18.79 -8.01 2.54
CA ILE A 388 -18.11 -8.30 3.81
C ILE A 388 -18.39 -9.73 4.27
N LEU A 389 -19.63 -10.22 4.18
CA LEU A 389 -19.96 -11.61 4.53
C LEU A 389 -19.21 -12.59 3.63
N ASP A 390 -19.15 -12.33 2.32
CA ASP A 390 -18.38 -13.12 1.37
C ASP A 390 -16.87 -13.12 1.67
N TYR A 391 -16.33 -11.96 2.07
CA TYR A 391 -14.96 -11.87 2.55
C TYR A 391 -14.74 -12.74 3.79
N LEU A 392 -15.64 -12.69 4.78
CA LEU A 392 -15.55 -13.52 5.98
C LEU A 392 -15.64 -15.01 5.65
N ARG A 393 -16.47 -15.40 4.67
CA ARG A 393 -16.53 -16.80 4.19
C ARG A 393 -15.24 -17.28 3.58
N ARG A 394 -14.64 -16.46 2.71
CA ARG A 394 -13.34 -16.78 2.09
C ARG A 394 -12.22 -16.88 3.12
N ARG A 395 -12.30 -16.08 4.20
CA ARG A 395 -11.35 -16.12 5.32
C ARG A 395 -11.53 -17.36 6.20
N ALA A 396 -12.74 -17.86 6.35
CA ALA A 396 -13.05 -19.03 7.19
C ALA A 396 -12.81 -20.38 6.50
N ASP A 397 -12.46 -20.38 5.21
CA ASP A 397 -12.11 -21.58 4.44
C ASP A 397 -10.82 -22.24 4.98
N PRO A 398 -10.89 -23.45 5.57
CA PRO A 398 -9.74 -24.14 6.16
C PRO A 398 -8.60 -24.39 5.18
N VAL A 399 -8.92 -24.56 3.88
CA VAL A 399 -7.92 -24.82 2.83
C VAL A 399 -7.09 -23.56 2.56
N LYS A 400 -7.73 -22.38 2.60
CA LYS A 400 -7.02 -21.09 2.45
C LYS A 400 -6.27 -20.69 3.72
N GLN A 401 -6.82 -20.93 4.90
CA GLN A 401 -6.11 -20.68 6.16
C GLN A 401 -4.84 -21.53 6.28
N TRP A 402 -4.87 -22.80 5.86
CA TRP A 402 -3.68 -23.66 5.84
C TRP A 402 -2.61 -23.14 4.86
N LEU A 403 -3.04 -22.71 3.66
CA LEU A 403 -2.14 -22.10 2.67
C LEU A 403 -1.54 -20.77 3.17
N GLU A 404 -2.32 -19.91 3.79
CA GLU A 404 -1.85 -18.64 4.37
C GLU A 404 -0.91 -18.87 5.56
N THR A 405 -1.19 -19.87 6.41
CA THR A 405 -0.32 -20.23 7.54
C THR A 405 1.02 -20.81 7.06
N LEU A 406 1.02 -21.59 5.97
CA LEU A 406 2.24 -22.06 5.32
C LEU A 406 3.02 -20.92 4.65
N LEU A 407 2.32 -19.94 4.06
CA LEU A 407 2.94 -18.76 3.43
C LEU A 407 3.54 -17.80 4.48
N GLN A 408 2.89 -17.62 5.63
CA GLN A 408 3.40 -16.79 6.74
C GLN A 408 4.63 -17.39 7.44
N ARG A 409 4.84 -18.72 7.36
CA ARG A 409 5.98 -19.41 8.00
C ARG A 409 7.33 -19.24 7.30
N GLY A 410 7.41 -18.55 6.15
CA GLY A 410 8.63 -17.93 5.65
C GLY A 410 9.81 -18.83 5.19
N MET A 411 9.73 -20.17 5.30
CA MET A 411 10.72 -21.13 4.76
C MET A 411 10.09 -22.50 4.45
N PRO A 412 10.49 -23.20 3.36
CA PRO A 412 9.99 -24.54 3.04
C PRO A 412 10.76 -25.61 3.83
N SER A 413 10.17 -26.11 4.90
CA SER A 413 10.59 -27.37 5.54
C SER A 413 9.64 -28.50 5.09
N PRO A 414 10.12 -29.74 4.93
CA PRO A 414 9.24 -30.87 4.66
C PRO A 414 8.24 -31.07 5.80
N LEU A 415 6.96 -31.25 5.45
CA LEU A 415 5.86 -31.48 6.40
C LEU A 415 6.17 -32.69 7.29
N SER A 416 5.90 -32.56 8.59
CA SER A 416 5.98 -33.66 9.55
C SER A 416 5.00 -34.78 9.18
N ARG A 417 5.17 -35.97 9.76
CA ARG A 417 4.27 -37.11 9.53
C ARG A 417 2.83 -36.81 9.96
N GLU A 418 2.66 -36.00 11.00
CA GLU A 418 1.37 -35.55 11.51
C GLU A 418 0.74 -34.49 10.58
N GLU A 419 1.54 -33.55 10.08
CA GLU A 419 1.12 -32.52 9.13
C GLU A 419 0.73 -33.11 7.77
N ARG A 420 1.42 -34.18 7.31
CA ARG A 420 1.03 -34.95 6.12
C ARG A 420 -0.28 -35.69 6.31
N ALA A 421 -0.52 -36.28 7.48
CA ALA A 421 -1.77 -36.97 7.78
C ALA A 421 -2.96 -35.99 7.85
N GLU A 422 -2.74 -34.78 8.37
CA GLU A 422 -3.74 -33.71 8.41
C GLU A 422 -4.04 -33.14 7.01
N ALA A 423 -3.02 -32.92 6.18
CA ALA A 423 -3.20 -32.56 4.77
C ALA A 423 -4.01 -33.64 4.02
N LEU A 424 -3.67 -34.92 4.16
CA LEU A 424 -4.40 -36.00 3.50
C LEU A 424 -5.86 -36.14 3.97
N ARG A 425 -6.18 -35.79 5.23
CA ARG A 425 -7.56 -35.73 5.73
C ARG A 425 -8.35 -34.56 5.12
N ASN A 426 -7.71 -33.40 4.95
CA ASN A 426 -8.37 -32.19 4.42
C ASN A 426 -8.47 -32.18 2.88
N PHE A 427 -7.56 -32.85 2.16
CA PHE A 427 -7.59 -32.99 0.70
C PHE A 427 -8.27 -34.30 0.21
N GLY A 428 -8.64 -35.20 1.12
CA GLY A 428 -9.01 -36.59 0.84
C GLY A 428 -10.49 -36.87 0.48
N GLN A 429 -11.24 -35.90 -0.06
CA GLN A 429 -12.59 -36.16 -0.59
C GLN A 429 -12.80 -35.58 -1.99
N PHE A 430 -11.98 -36.01 -2.96
CA PHE A 430 -12.49 -36.10 -4.33
C PHE A 430 -13.12 -37.50 -4.48
N ARG A 431 -14.44 -37.57 -4.30
CA ARG A 431 -15.21 -38.73 -4.79
C ARG A 431 -14.92 -38.86 -6.29
N LYS A 432 -14.36 -40.00 -6.68
CA LYS A 432 -14.39 -40.47 -8.07
C LYS A 432 -15.85 -40.51 -8.48
N VAL A 433 -16.26 -39.63 -9.39
CA VAL A 433 -17.47 -39.83 -10.17
C VAL A 433 -17.02 -40.61 -11.40
N GLN A 434 -17.56 -41.83 -11.52
CA GLN A 434 -17.46 -42.71 -12.67
C GLN A 434 -18.20 -42.12 -13.87
#